data_AF-A0A3D0YQ67-F1
#
_entry.id   AF-A0A3D0YQ67-F1
#
_cell.length_a   1.000
_cell.length_b   1.000
_cell.length_c   1.000
_cell.angle_alpha   90.00
_cell.angle_beta   90.00
_cell.angle_gamma   90.00
#
_symmetry.space_group_name_H-M   'P 1'
#
loop_
_entity.id
_entity.type
_entity.pdbx_description
1 polymer ?
#
loop_
_entity_poly.entity_id
_entity_poly.type
_entity_poly.pdbx_seq_one_letter_code
_entity_poly.pdbx_strand_id
1 'polypeptide(L)'
;MSLTIEKQISESIGRSNQILVAFRKDWNVDAVGSALALTHLLEAVGKKVDVVADGFTATKRIGFLPKTERISSELKQLRQFVISLDLSHAKVDELTYHLEGDKLNFRLTPKSGQFRDRDVTARQTDFRYDLVFTVGTPDLGSLGRMFDDNSDLFYQVPLVNIDHNPDNLGYGNINFVDITATSCAELIHRLYVSPENAVTHSEDTATMLLGGIIDSTRSFRATNVTPRTLDSAAELVAAGGRRDEIVHHLYKTRTISTLKLWGRALARLKYDPEIRMAWSLLVRQDFIHSGSNQDCLPDVMDELMANAPEAEISGLIYEQDGVGNTPGGICALITSERQSDVMSLVPDLKPEGHRRMARICFPGIGLQEAEGLVLASIRKSLGKYKTRSQIELKKDLNETKTPSQDIGIKDAKPSSTPTNEPKKDDVPDDVATTTTIDTEPPDLLKELTAALQTKNLKPISSGQLHNEPRIKTNSN
;
A
#
# COMPACT_ATOMS: atom_id res chain seq x y z
N MET A 1 25.92 -5.44 30.53
CA MET A 1 25.58 -4.57 29.40
C MET A 1 24.22 -5.00 28.88
N SER A 2 23.33 -4.08 28.57
CA SER A 2 22.09 -4.41 27.86
C SER A 2 22.42 -5.02 26.49
N LEU A 3 21.66 -6.03 26.07
CA LEU A 3 21.80 -6.64 24.74
C LEU A 3 21.41 -5.60 23.67
N THR A 4 22.08 -5.61 22.52
CA THR A 4 21.64 -4.86 21.34
C THR A 4 20.27 -5.35 20.87
N ILE A 5 19.53 -4.52 20.13
CA ILE A 5 18.18 -4.91 19.66
C ILE A 5 18.27 -6.13 18.75
N GLU A 6 19.25 -6.16 17.85
CA GLU A 6 19.54 -7.25 16.93
C GLU A 6 19.78 -8.56 17.68
N LYS A 7 20.48 -8.50 18.82
CA LYS A 7 20.73 -9.67 19.67
C LYS A 7 19.49 -10.10 20.46
N GLN A 8 18.67 -9.16 20.93
CA GLN A 8 17.39 -9.48 21.57
C GLN A 8 16.44 -10.20 20.61
N ILE A 9 16.40 -9.76 19.34
CA ILE A 9 15.63 -10.40 18.28
C ILE A 9 16.19 -11.80 18.00
N SER A 10 17.50 -11.94 17.84
CA SER A 10 18.18 -13.22 17.63
C SER A 10 17.85 -14.24 18.74
N GLU A 11 17.92 -13.83 20.01
CA GLU A 11 17.57 -14.68 21.16
C GLU A 11 16.08 -15.06 21.18
N SER A 12 15.21 -14.14 20.80
CA SER A 12 13.75 -14.39 20.73
C SER A 12 13.44 -15.40 19.62
N ILE A 13 14.00 -15.21 18.42
CA ILE A 13 13.89 -16.18 17.32
C ILE A 13 14.45 -17.54 17.75
N GLY A 14 15.60 -17.57 18.43
CA GLY A 14 16.24 -18.80 18.90
C GLY A 14 15.35 -19.65 19.82
N ARG A 15 14.56 -19.01 20.69
CA ARG A 15 13.65 -19.67 21.65
C ARG A 15 12.30 -20.09 21.04
N SER A 16 11.96 -19.54 19.88
CA SER A 16 10.67 -19.73 19.22
C SER A 16 10.72 -20.81 18.14
N ASN A 17 9.57 -21.38 17.79
CA ASN A 17 9.42 -22.42 16.78
C ASN A 17 8.27 -22.14 15.81
N GLN A 18 7.13 -21.62 16.30
CA GLN A 18 6.00 -21.21 15.47
C GLN A 18 5.79 -19.70 15.55
N ILE A 19 6.13 -19.02 14.47
CA ILE A 19 6.17 -17.56 14.42
C ILE A 19 5.01 -17.05 13.54
N LEU A 20 4.34 -16.01 14.01
CA LEU A 20 3.41 -15.22 13.20
C LEU A 20 4.12 -13.97 12.67
N VAL A 21 4.02 -13.70 11.37
CA VAL A 21 4.37 -12.41 10.79
C VAL A 21 3.07 -11.72 10.35
N ALA A 22 2.78 -10.58 10.97
CA ALA A 22 1.60 -9.78 10.69
C ALA A 22 1.99 -8.39 10.18
N PHE A 23 1.17 -7.79 9.32
CA PHE A 23 1.41 -6.44 8.81
C PHE A 23 0.10 -5.66 8.62
N ARG A 24 0.24 -4.35 8.38
CA ARG A 24 -0.85 -3.38 8.29
C ARG A 24 -1.95 -3.76 7.29
N LYS A 25 -3.21 -3.43 7.61
CA LYS A 25 -4.39 -3.70 6.77
C LYS A 25 -4.46 -2.87 5.48
N ASP A 26 -3.77 -1.74 5.44
CA ASP A 26 -3.66 -0.86 4.27
C ASP A 26 -2.27 -1.02 3.63
N TRP A 27 -1.96 -2.27 3.26
CA TRP A 27 -0.65 -2.67 2.80
C TRP A 27 -0.21 -2.01 1.49
N ASN A 28 1.11 -1.83 1.37
CA ASN A 28 1.83 -1.41 0.18
C ASN A 28 2.90 -2.45 -0.18
N VAL A 29 3.71 -2.19 -1.20
CA VAL A 29 4.75 -3.13 -1.66
C VAL A 29 5.80 -3.34 -0.57
N ASP A 30 6.12 -2.30 0.19
CA ASP A 30 7.07 -2.40 1.32
C ASP A 30 6.56 -3.31 2.43
N ALA A 31 5.36 -3.11 2.96
CA ALA A 31 4.80 -3.96 4.01
C ALA A 31 4.72 -5.44 3.57
N VAL A 32 4.26 -5.68 2.33
CA VAL A 32 4.14 -7.04 1.78
C VAL A 32 5.51 -7.67 1.54
N GLY A 33 6.41 -6.97 0.85
CA GLY A 33 7.76 -7.45 0.55
C GLY A 33 8.57 -7.70 1.82
N SER A 34 8.48 -6.79 2.79
CA SER A 34 9.10 -6.92 4.11
C SER A 34 8.59 -8.15 4.87
N ALA A 35 7.27 -8.30 4.98
CA ALA A 35 6.68 -9.44 5.69
C ALA A 35 7.06 -10.77 5.04
N LEU A 36 6.94 -10.89 3.71
CA LEU A 36 7.30 -12.12 2.99
C LEU A 36 8.80 -12.42 3.05
N ALA A 37 9.66 -11.40 2.95
CA ALA A 37 11.10 -11.57 3.09
C ALA A 37 11.46 -12.06 4.49
N LEU A 38 10.89 -11.46 5.53
CA LEU A 38 11.08 -11.88 6.91
C LEU A 38 10.61 -13.33 7.13
N THR A 39 9.44 -13.69 6.58
CA THR A 39 8.96 -15.08 6.58
C THR A 39 9.99 -16.02 5.97
N HIS A 40 10.51 -15.69 4.78
CA HIS A 40 11.50 -16.54 4.10
C HIS A 40 12.81 -16.67 4.88
N LEU A 41 13.28 -15.58 5.49
CA LEU A 41 14.51 -15.54 6.30
C LEU A 41 14.36 -16.34 7.60
N LEU A 42 13.20 -16.26 8.27
CA LEU A 42 12.88 -17.06 9.45
C LEU A 42 12.77 -18.55 9.12
N GLU A 43 12.21 -18.90 7.97
CA GLU A 43 12.15 -20.29 7.48
C GLU A 43 13.54 -20.84 7.17
N ALA A 44 14.44 -20.02 6.62
CA ALA A 44 15.81 -20.41 6.34
C ALA A 44 16.60 -20.81 7.60
N VAL A 45 16.22 -20.29 8.77
CA VAL A 45 16.76 -20.70 10.08
C VAL A 45 15.89 -21.76 10.80
N GLY A 46 15.02 -22.43 10.06
CA GLY A 46 14.28 -23.61 10.51
C GLY A 46 12.99 -23.34 11.29
N LYS A 47 12.46 -22.11 11.24
CA LYS A 47 11.21 -21.76 11.93
C LYS A 47 9.99 -22.09 11.07
N LYS A 48 8.85 -22.39 11.71
CA LYS A 48 7.56 -22.47 11.03
C LYS A 48 6.91 -21.11 11.10
N VAL A 49 6.52 -20.56 9.96
CA VAL A 49 6.07 -19.17 9.88
C VAL A 49 4.77 -19.06 9.10
N ASP A 50 3.77 -18.44 9.73
CA ASP A 50 2.55 -18.01 9.06
C ASP A 50 2.63 -16.50 8.82
N VAL A 51 2.13 -16.04 7.67
CA VAL A 51 2.10 -14.62 7.29
C VAL A 51 0.67 -14.20 6.99
N VAL A 52 0.22 -13.11 7.62
CA VAL A 52 -1.20 -12.74 7.66
C VAL A 52 -1.38 -11.22 7.55
N ALA A 53 -2.44 -10.78 6.86
CA ALA A 53 -2.96 -9.41 6.91
C ALA A 53 -4.48 -9.38 6.71
N ASP A 54 -5.18 -8.48 7.42
CA ASP A 54 -6.64 -8.40 7.46
C ASP A 54 -7.26 -8.14 6.08
N GLY A 55 -7.94 -9.15 5.53
CA GLY A 55 -8.60 -9.05 4.22
C GLY A 55 -7.63 -9.03 3.04
N PHE A 56 -6.41 -9.54 3.21
CA PHE A 56 -5.39 -9.52 2.16
C PHE A 56 -5.88 -10.03 0.81
N THR A 57 -5.62 -9.25 -0.25
CA THR A 57 -5.87 -9.63 -1.64
C THR A 57 -4.75 -9.11 -2.52
N ALA A 58 -4.14 -10.00 -3.29
CA ALA A 58 -3.05 -9.65 -4.20
C ALA A 58 -3.56 -8.80 -5.38
N THR A 59 -3.04 -7.57 -5.50
CA THR A 59 -3.27 -6.71 -6.67
C THR A 59 -2.20 -6.93 -7.73
N LYS A 60 -2.41 -6.47 -8.97
CA LYS A 60 -1.36 -6.55 -10.02
C LYS A 60 -0.04 -5.88 -9.63
N ARG A 61 -0.10 -4.80 -8.83
CA ARG A 61 1.07 -4.06 -8.35
C ARG A 61 1.86 -4.82 -7.29
N ILE A 62 1.26 -5.81 -6.63
CA ILE A 62 1.88 -6.54 -5.51
C ILE A 62 2.11 -8.01 -5.87
N GLY A 63 1.21 -8.63 -6.62
CA GLY A 63 1.21 -10.05 -6.94
C GLY A 63 2.38 -10.53 -7.80
N PHE A 64 3.25 -9.62 -8.25
CA PHE A 64 4.54 -10.00 -8.86
C PHE A 64 5.57 -10.41 -7.81
N LEU A 65 5.41 -9.99 -6.55
CA LEU A 65 6.32 -10.37 -5.48
C LEU A 65 6.25 -11.90 -5.25
N PRO A 66 7.41 -12.56 -5.07
CA PRO A 66 7.46 -14.00 -4.82
C PRO A 66 6.59 -14.44 -3.66
N LYS A 67 5.85 -15.55 -3.84
CA LYS A 67 5.09 -16.22 -2.79
C LYS A 67 3.98 -15.38 -2.15
N THR A 68 3.46 -14.38 -2.85
CA THR A 68 2.36 -13.53 -2.36
C THR A 68 1.10 -14.35 -2.02
N GLU A 69 0.88 -15.47 -2.70
CA GLU A 69 -0.22 -16.41 -2.46
C GLU A 69 -0.19 -17.10 -1.08
N ARG A 70 0.94 -17.02 -0.35
CA ARG A 70 1.05 -17.57 1.01
C ARG A 70 0.39 -16.71 2.08
N ILE A 71 0.10 -15.45 1.77
CA ILE A 71 -0.48 -14.50 2.73
C ILE A 71 -1.93 -14.87 2.99
N SER A 72 -2.22 -15.20 4.25
CA SER A 72 -3.59 -15.46 4.68
C SER A 72 -4.32 -14.14 4.98
N SER A 73 -5.59 -14.06 4.60
CA SER A 73 -6.44 -12.89 4.83
C SER A 73 -6.97 -12.79 6.27
N GLU A 74 -6.81 -13.84 7.07
CA GLU A 74 -7.34 -13.95 8.43
C GLU A 74 -6.51 -14.94 9.26
N LEU A 75 -6.51 -14.77 10.58
CA LEU A 75 -5.90 -15.73 11.51
C LEU A 75 -6.79 -16.95 11.65
N LYS A 76 -6.22 -18.15 11.48
CA LYS A 76 -6.92 -19.42 11.63
C LYS A 76 -6.32 -20.25 12.75
N GLN A 77 -7.17 -20.92 13.51
CA GLN A 77 -6.78 -21.98 14.45
C GLN A 77 -5.73 -21.54 15.49
N LEU A 78 -6.01 -20.45 16.21
CA LEU A 78 -5.07 -19.88 17.18
C LEU A 78 -4.84 -20.75 18.41
N ARG A 79 -5.88 -21.45 18.86
CA ARG A 79 -5.87 -22.34 20.02
C ARG A 79 -6.69 -23.57 19.72
N GLN A 80 -6.34 -24.68 20.35
CA GLN A 80 -7.14 -25.89 20.33
C GLN A 80 -7.96 -25.99 21.61
N PHE A 81 -9.18 -26.53 21.52
CA PHE A 81 -9.97 -26.90 22.69
C PHE A 81 -9.78 -28.39 22.96
N VAL A 82 -9.17 -28.71 24.10
CA VAL A 82 -8.80 -30.07 24.48
C VAL A 82 -9.72 -30.56 25.58
N ILE A 83 -10.38 -31.69 25.32
CA ILE A 83 -11.12 -32.47 26.31
C ILE A 83 -10.25 -33.66 26.71
N SER A 84 -9.87 -33.75 27.97
CA SER A 84 -9.04 -34.83 28.52
C SER A 84 -9.84 -35.67 29.51
N LEU A 85 -9.67 -36.98 29.46
CA LEU A 85 -10.30 -37.95 30.35
C LEU A 85 -9.23 -38.61 31.24
N ASP A 86 -9.39 -38.55 32.56
CA ASP A 86 -8.53 -39.26 33.50
C ASP A 86 -8.86 -40.76 33.49
N LEU A 87 -7.82 -41.57 33.27
CA LEU A 87 -7.91 -43.03 33.16
C LEU A 87 -7.36 -43.76 34.40
N SER A 88 -7.05 -43.02 35.47
CA SER A 88 -6.49 -43.58 36.72
C SER A 88 -7.43 -44.58 37.41
N HIS A 89 -8.75 -44.41 37.26
CA HIS A 89 -9.77 -45.20 37.95
C HIS A 89 -10.70 -46.00 37.02
N ALA A 90 -10.63 -45.79 35.71
CA ALA A 90 -11.43 -46.51 34.71
C ALA A 90 -10.70 -46.58 33.35
N LYS A 91 -10.96 -47.65 32.59
CA LYS A 91 -10.37 -47.85 31.25
C LYS A 91 -11.44 -47.71 30.17
N VAL A 92 -11.12 -47.05 29.07
CA VAL A 92 -12.01 -46.93 27.90
C VAL A 92 -11.96 -48.22 27.09
N ASP A 93 -13.12 -48.80 26.76
CA ASP A 93 -13.25 -49.88 25.78
C ASP A 93 -13.61 -49.29 24.40
N GLU A 94 -14.59 -48.39 24.37
CA GLU A 94 -15.11 -47.78 23.16
C GLU A 94 -15.35 -46.28 23.35
N LEU A 95 -14.99 -45.48 22.35
CA LEU A 95 -15.32 -44.06 22.24
C LEU A 95 -16.09 -43.85 20.93
N THR A 96 -17.33 -43.40 21.05
CA THR A 96 -18.17 -42.96 19.92
C THR A 96 -18.51 -41.48 20.06
N TYR A 97 -18.78 -40.82 18.93
CA TYR A 97 -19.27 -39.44 18.94
C TYR A 97 -20.50 -39.33 18.05
N HIS A 98 -21.46 -38.51 18.47
CA HIS A 98 -22.66 -38.22 17.69
C HIS A 98 -23.02 -36.74 17.79
N LEU A 99 -23.43 -36.16 16.65
CA LEU A 99 -24.00 -34.82 16.59
C LEU A 99 -25.50 -34.92 16.89
N GLU A 100 -25.96 -34.15 17.88
CA GLU A 100 -27.38 -34.04 18.21
C GLU A 100 -27.74 -32.55 18.31
N GLY A 101 -28.40 -32.04 17.27
CA GLY A 101 -28.52 -30.59 17.06
C GLY A 101 -27.14 -29.94 16.96
N ASP A 102 -26.92 -28.87 17.72
CA ASP A 102 -25.64 -28.13 17.79
C ASP A 102 -24.68 -28.69 18.85
N LYS A 103 -24.92 -29.90 19.36
CA LYS A 103 -24.08 -30.54 20.39
C LYS A 103 -23.29 -31.71 19.80
N LEU A 104 -21.97 -31.69 20.00
CA LEU A 104 -21.12 -32.85 19.78
C LEU A 104 -21.03 -33.67 21.07
N ASN A 105 -21.71 -34.81 21.11
CA ASN A 105 -21.76 -35.70 22.26
C ASN A 105 -20.73 -36.81 22.12
N PHE A 106 -19.85 -36.96 23.10
CA PHE A 106 -18.94 -38.10 23.22
C PHE A 106 -19.56 -39.16 24.14
N ARG A 107 -19.62 -40.41 23.69
CA ARG A 107 -20.06 -41.55 24.50
C ARG A 107 -18.87 -42.47 24.74
N LEU A 108 -18.57 -42.67 26.02
CA LEU A 108 -17.45 -43.47 26.51
C LEU A 108 -18.00 -44.72 27.18
N THR A 109 -17.69 -45.89 26.64
CA THR A 109 -18.03 -47.18 27.27
C THR A 109 -16.83 -47.67 28.08
N PRO A 110 -16.93 -47.79 29.41
CA PRO A 110 -15.82 -48.27 30.23
C PRO A 110 -15.66 -49.79 30.10
N LYS A 111 -14.42 -50.25 29.93
CA LYS A 111 -14.06 -51.67 30.02
C LYS A 111 -14.11 -52.19 31.45
N SER A 112 -13.78 -51.31 32.40
CA SER A 112 -13.76 -51.56 33.83
C SER A 112 -13.83 -50.23 34.58
N GLY A 113 -14.53 -50.20 35.72
CA GLY A 113 -14.75 -48.97 36.50
C GLY A 113 -15.91 -48.13 35.93
N GLN A 114 -15.99 -46.88 36.36
CA GLN A 114 -16.98 -45.90 35.89
C GLN A 114 -16.32 -44.53 35.77
N PHE A 115 -16.60 -43.81 34.69
CA PHE A 115 -16.21 -42.40 34.56
C PHE A 115 -17.22 -41.49 35.25
N ARG A 116 -16.73 -40.39 35.80
CA ARG A 116 -17.52 -39.34 36.46
C ARG A 116 -17.16 -37.98 35.86
N ASP A 117 -18.02 -36.98 36.09
CA ASP A 117 -17.81 -35.63 35.57
C ASP A 117 -16.45 -35.04 35.99
N ARG A 118 -15.95 -35.39 37.18
CA ARG A 118 -14.64 -34.95 37.69
C ARG A 118 -13.45 -35.51 36.92
N ASP A 119 -13.64 -36.62 36.19
CA ASP A 119 -12.58 -37.27 35.41
C ASP A 119 -12.43 -36.60 34.04
N VAL A 120 -13.37 -35.74 33.65
CA VAL A 120 -13.32 -34.97 32.41
C VAL A 120 -12.85 -33.57 32.71
N THR A 121 -11.80 -33.14 32.02
CA THR A 121 -11.33 -31.76 32.04
C THR A 121 -11.38 -31.18 30.65
N ALA A 122 -11.78 -29.92 30.55
CA ALA A 122 -11.79 -29.18 29.29
C ALA A 122 -10.96 -27.91 29.46
N ARG A 123 -10.04 -27.68 28.52
CA ARG A 123 -9.17 -26.49 28.54
C ARG A 123 -8.87 -26.03 27.12
N GLN A 124 -8.58 -24.75 26.97
CA GLN A 124 -7.90 -24.27 25.78
C GLN A 124 -6.40 -24.51 25.91
N THR A 125 -5.73 -24.78 24.80
CA THR A 125 -4.28 -24.75 24.73
C THR A 125 -3.78 -23.31 24.81
N ASP A 126 -2.47 -23.17 25.03
CA ASP A 126 -1.78 -21.92 24.71
C ASP A 126 -1.95 -21.59 23.23
N PHE A 127 -1.59 -20.35 22.88
CA PHE A 127 -1.54 -19.93 21.49
C PHE A 127 -0.58 -20.82 20.69
N ARG A 128 -0.96 -21.10 19.44
CA ARG A 128 -0.14 -21.84 18.49
C ARG A 128 1.22 -21.16 18.24
N TYR A 129 1.26 -19.83 18.32
CA TYR A 129 2.46 -19.04 18.08
C TYR A 129 3.19 -18.74 19.39
N ASP A 130 4.51 -18.80 19.33
CA ASP A 130 5.41 -18.50 20.44
C ASP A 130 6.21 -17.19 20.23
N LEU A 131 6.04 -16.55 19.07
CA LEU A 131 6.55 -15.20 18.76
C LEU A 131 5.72 -14.56 17.66
N VAL A 132 5.48 -13.26 17.78
CA VAL A 132 4.81 -12.43 16.76
C VAL A 132 5.78 -11.37 16.25
N PHE A 133 5.88 -11.22 14.94
CA PHE A 133 6.44 -10.04 14.30
C PHE A 133 5.31 -9.19 13.75
N THR A 134 5.36 -7.89 14.01
CA THR A 134 4.53 -6.89 13.33
C THR A 134 5.42 -6.03 12.43
N VAL A 135 5.00 -5.82 11.18
CA VAL A 135 5.80 -5.15 10.15
C VAL A 135 5.02 -3.96 9.57
N GLY A 136 5.63 -2.77 9.64
CA GLY A 136 5.07 -1.54 9.07
C GLY A 136 3.79 -1.07 9.76
N THR A 137 3.65 -1.35 11.04
CA THR A 137 2.45 -1.07 11.84
C THR A 137 2.77 -0.10 12.98
N PRO A 138 2.31 1.17 12.92
CA PRO A 138 2.62 2.17 13.94
C PRO A 138 1.94 1.89 15.28
N ASP A 139 0.81 1.19 15.26
CA ASP A 139 0.03 0.77 16.42
C ASP A 139 -0.65 -0.58 16.14
N LEU A 140 -1.20 -1.21 17.19
CA LEU A 140 -1.90 -2.49 17.06
C LEU A 140 -3.23 -2.38 16.28
N GLY A 141 -3.90 -1.24 16.31
CA GLY A 141 -5.14 -1.00 15.55
C GLY A 141 -4.93 -0.97 14.03
N SER A 142 -3.70 -0.72 13.58
CA SER A 142 -3.29 -0.80 12.18
C SER A 142 -3.35 -2.22 11.61
N LEU A 143 -3.40 -3.25 12.46
CA LEU A 143 -3.62 -4.65 12.08
C LEU A 143 -5.09 -4.96 11.74
N GLY A 144 -6.02 -4.05 12.05
CA GLY A 144 -7.45 -4.23 11.77
C GLY A 144 -8.08 -5.37 12.56
N ARG A 145 -9.00 -6.09 11.92
CA ARG A 145 -9.77 -7.18 12.55
C ARG A 145 -8.90 -8.29 13.12
N MET A 146 -7.71 -8.47 12.56
CA MET A 146 -6.73 -9.41 13.11
C MET A 146 -6.45 -9.13 14.59
N PHE A 147 -6.27 -7.86 14.95
CA PHE A 147 -6.07 -7.45 16.33
C PHE A 147 -7.40 -7.35 17.09
N ASP A 148 -8.42 -6.73 16.50
CA ASP A 148 -9.71 -6.50 17.18
C ASP A 148 -10.33 -7.82 17.68
N ASP A 149 -10.27 -8.88 16.86
CA ASP A 149 -10.85 -10.18 17.19
C ASP A 149 -9.92 -11.09 18.02
N ASN A 150 -8.62 -10.77 18.11
CA ASN A 150 -7.60 -11.64 18.71
C ASN A 150 -6.61 -10.88 19.61
N SER A 151 -7.05 -9.82 20.28
CA SER A 151 -6.19 -8.94 21.09
C SER A 151 -5.32 -9.69 22.11
N ASP A 152 -5.86 -10.73 22.75
CA ASP A 152 -5.12 -11.58 23.69
C ASP A 152 -3.83 -12.16 23.10
N LEU A 153 -3.80 -12.49 21.79
CA LEU A 153 -2.61 -13.00 21.11
C LEU A 153 -1.47 -12.00 21.19
N PHE A 154 -1.75 -10.74 20.87
CA PHE A 154 -0.76 -9.67 20.76
C PHE A 154 -0.30 -9.14 22.12
N TYR A 155 -1.03 -9.42 23.20
CA TYR A 155 -0.63 -9.07 24.56
C TYR A 155 0.03 -10.22 25.33
N GLN A 156 -0.27 -11.49 25.00
CA GLN A 156 0.24 -12.65 25.73
C GLN A 156 1.46 -13.31 25.06
N VAL A 157 1.58 -13.23 23.74
CA VAL A 157 2.73 -13.79 23.01
C VAL A 157 3.80 -12.71 22.84
N PRO A 158 5.09 -13.03 23.05
CA PRO A 158 6.18 -12.08 22.79
C PRO A 158 6.08 -11.46 21.38
N LEU A 159 6.26 -10.14 21.30
CA LEU A 159 6.05 -9.37 20.09
C LEU A 159 7.27 -8.53 19.72
N VAL A 160 7.71 -8.64 18.47
CA VAL A 160 8.75 -7.80 17.84
C VAL A 160 8.09 -6.87 16.81
N ASN A 161 8.22 -5.58 17.01
CA ASN A 161 7.69 -4.54 16.12
C ASN A 161 8.81 -3.98 15.25
N ILE A 162 8.68 -4.10 13.93
CA ILE A 162 9.61 -3.57 12.92
C ILE A 162 8.87 -2.49 12.14
N ASP A 163 9.33 -1.24 12.27
CA ASP A 163 8.69 -0.11 11.60
C ASP A 163 9.66 1.04 11.39
N HIS A 164 9.29 1.99 10.54
CA HIS A 164 10.02 3.24 10.31
C HIS A 164 9.10 4.47 10.38
N ASN A 165 7.81 4.27 10.70
CA ASN A 165 6.86 5.36 10.83
C ASN A 165 7.17 6.24 12.08
N PRO A 166 7.26 7.57 11.95
CA PRO A 166 7.44 8.47 13.10
C PRO A 166 6.31 8.42 14.13
N ASP A 167 5.12 7.98 13.74
CA ASP A 167 3.94 7.85 14.62
C ASP A 167 3.93 6.51 15.39
N ASN A 168 4.98 5.68 15.27
CA ASN A 168 5.01 4.37 15.93
C ASN A 168 5.01 4.50 17.47
N LEU A 169 4.12 3.75 18.13
CA LEU A 169 3.88 3.82 19.57
C LEU A 169 4.82 2.95 20.42
N GLY A 170 5.69 2.15 19.81
CA GLY A 170 6.64 1.29 20.54
C GLY A 170 5.97 0.19 21.37
N TYR A 171 4.90 -0.44 20.85
CA TYR A 171 4.07 -1.39 21.60
C TYR A 171 4.65 -2.81 21.70
N GLY A 172 5.73 -3.14 20.99
CA GLY A 172 6.36 -4.45 21.05
C GLY A 172 7.15 -4.67 22.34
N ASN A 173 7.37 -5.94 22.70
CA ASN A 173 8.37 -6.30 23.71
C ASN A 173 9.78 -5.92 23.23
N ILE A 174 10.01 -6.02 21.92
CA ILE A 174 11.19 -5.50 21.24
C ILE A 174 10.71 -4.59 20.10
N ASN A 175 11.22 -3.36 20.05
CA ASN A 175 10.88 -2.38 19.01
C ASN A 175 12.12 -2.08 18.18
N PHE A 176 12.18 -2.63 16.97
CA PHE A 176 13.21 -2.32 15.98
C PHE A 176 12.68 -1.25 15.04
N VAL A 177 12.68 -0.01 15.56
CA VAL A 177 12.12 1.15 14.88
C VAL A 177 13.22 2.16 14.58
N ASP A 178 13.32 2.58 13.33
CA ASP A 178 14.28 3.60 12.88
C ASP A 178 13.63 4.50 11.84
N ILE A 179 13.23 5.69 12.30
CA ILE A 179 12.54 6.71 11.50
C ILE A 179 13.38 7.29 10.36
N THR A 180 14.69 7.01 10.34
CA THR A 180 15.60 7.46 9.28
C THR A 180 15.68 6.46 8.13
N ALA A 181 15.22 5.23 8.33
CA ALA A 181 15.15 4.24 7.28
C ALA A 181 14.05 4.57 6.26
N THR A 182 14.31 4.25 5.00
CA THR A 182 13.35 4.54 3.92
C THR A 182 12.18 3.57 3.88
N SER A 183 12.34 2.37 4.45
CA SER A 183 11.39 1.26 4.36
C SER A 183 11.62 0.24 5.47
N CYS A 184 10.59 -0.58 5.75
CA CYS A 184 10.76 -1.77 6.58
C CYS A 184 11.70 -2.80 5.93
N ALA A 185 11.71 -2.84 4.59
CA ALA A 185 12.59 -3.72 3.83
C ALA A 185 14.07 -3.40 4.08
N GLU A 186 14.43 -2.11 4.14
CA GLU A 186 15.78 -1.68 4.52
C GLU A 186 16.15 -2.17 5.93
N LEU A 187 15.22 -2.08 6.89
CA LEU A 187 15.44 -2.55 8.26
C LEU A 187 15.65 -4.06 8.33
N ILE A 188 14.81 -4.84 7.65
CA ILE A 188 14.93 -6.31 7.66
C ILE A 188 16.22 -6.74 6.98
N HIS A 189 16.60 -6.11 5.87
CA HIS A 189 17.90 -6.38 5.25
C HIS A 189 19.04 -6.12 6.23
N ARG A 190 19.06 -4.94 6.88
CA ARG A 190 20.05 -4.58 7.92
C ARG A 190 20.09 -5.60 9.07
N LEU A 191 18.94 -6.07 9.52
CA LEU A 191 18.85 -7.08 10.57
C LEU A 191 19.57 -8.37 10.12
N TYR A 192 19.33 -8.86 8.91
CA TYR A 192 19.86 -10.15 8.45
C TYR A 192 21.24 -10.10 7.77
N VAL A 193 21.83 -8.92 7.63
CA VAL A 193 23.28 -8.77 7.34
C VAL A 193 24.11 -8.50 8.61
N SER A 194 23.45 -8.27 9.75
CA SER A 194 24.15 -8.13 11.03
C SER A 194 24.82 -9.45 11.43
N PRO A 195 26.01 -9.42 12.08
CA PRO A 195 26.69 -10.64 12.53
C PRO A 195 25.82 -11.56 13.40
N GLU A 196 24.89 -11.00 14.16
CA GLU A 196 23.99 -11.71 15.08
C GLU A 196 22.90 -12.52 14.38
N ASN A 197 22.56 -12.17 13.14
CA ASN A 197 21.43 -12.75 12.40
C ASN A 197 21.78 -13.06 10.93
N ALA A 198 23.07 -13.17 10.60
CA ALA A 198 23.53 -13.27 9.22
C ALA A 198 22.91 -14.46 8.49
N VAL A 199 22.13 -14.18 7.45
CA VAL A 199 21.52 -15.19 6.56
C VAL A 199 21.72 -14.77 5.11
N THR A 200 22.18 -15.70 4.28
CA THR A 200 22.32 -15.46 2.84
C THR A 200 20.94 -15.26 2.22
N HIS A 201 20.79 -14.16 1.49
CA HIS A 201 19.55 -13.84 0.81
C HIS A 201 19.43 -14.70 -0.46
N SER A 202 18.29 -15.36 -0.66
CA SER A 202 17.95 -15.93 -1.96
C SER A 202 17.55 -14.82 -2.94
N GLU A 203 17.52 -15.11 -4.24
CA GLU A 203 17.03 -14.17 -5.25
C GLU A 203 15.60 -13.68 -4.94
N ASP A 204 14.75 -14.57 -4.42
CA ASP A 204 13.38 -14.22 -4.02
C ASP A 204 13.37 -13.28 -2.81
N THR A 205 14.14 -13.56 -1.75
CA THR A 205 14.27 -12.65 -0.60
C THR A 205 14.81 -11.31 -1.04
N ALA A 206 15.84 -11.32 -1.89
CA ALA A 206 16.43 -10.12 -2.43
C ALA A 206 15.42 -9.30 -3.24
N THR A 207 14.60 -9.95 -4.06
CA THR A 207 13.54 -9.31 -4.86
C THR A 207 12.45 -8.71 -3.98
N MET A 208 12.03 -9.40 -2.92
CA MET A 208 11.01 -8.92 -1.98
C MET A 208 11.47 -7.66 -1.22
N LEU A 209 12.69 -7.68 -0.69
CA LEU A 209 13.27 -6.52 0.02
C LEU A 209 13.56 -5.36 -0.94
N LEU A 210 14.15 -5.64 -2.10
CA LEU A 210 14.44 -4.61 -3.10
C LEU A 210 13.15 -3.98 -3.62
N GLY A 211 12.08 -4.75 -3.78
CA GLY A 211 10.75 -4.27 -4.14
C GLY A 211 10.22 -3.23 -3.15
N GLY A 212 10.33 -3.51 -1.84
CA GLY A 212 9.93 -2.58 -0.79
C GLY A 212 10.75 -1.28 -0.79
N ILE A 213 12.08 -1.39 -0.93
CA ILE A 213 12.96 -0.21 -1.01
C ILE A 213 12.63 0.64 -2.24
N ILE A 214 12.47 0.03 -3.42
CA ILE A 214 12.16 0.75 -4.65
C ILE A 214 10.79 1.44 -4.56
N ASP A 215 9.76 0.78 -4.03
CA ASP A 215 8.43 1.38 -3.87
C ASP A 215 8.47 2.58 -2.91
N SER A 216 9.00 2.39 -1.70
CA SER A 216 9.04 3.44 -0.66
C SER A 216 9.90 4.64 -1.06
N THR A 217 10.98 4.42 -1.80
CA THR A 217 11.85 5.50 -2.28
C THR A 217 11.39 6.12 -3.61
N ARG A 218 10.30 5.61 -4.19
CA ARG A 218 9.82 5.98 -5.53
C ARG A 218 10.91 5.81 -6.59
N SER A 219 11.63 4.69 -6.56
CA SER A 219 12.81 4.43 -7.40
C SER A 219 13.93 5.43 -7.12
N PHE A 220 14.25 5.61 -5.83
CA PHE A 220 15.33 6.47 -5.32
C PHE A 220 15.16 7.97 -5.59
N ARG A 221 13.93 8.44 -5.82
CA ARG A 221 13.62 9.87 -6.01
C ARG A 221 13.17 10.58 -4.73
N ALA A 222 12.87 9.84 -3.68
CA ALA A 222 12.48 10.41 -2.40
C ALA A 222 13.64 11.19 -1.76
N THR A 223 13.32 12.27 -1.05
CA THR A 223 14.32 13.17 -0.45
C THR A 223 15.04 12.59 0.77
N ASN A 224 14.50 11.51 1.34
CA ASN A 224 15.05 10.80 2.50
C ASN A 224 15.93 9.61 2.11
N VAL A 225 16.26 9.43 0.82
CA VAL A 225 17.21 8.38 0.39
C VAL A 225 18.59 8.67 0.97
N THR A 226 19.20 7.68 1.60
CA THR A 226 20.53 7.79 2.22
C THR A 226 21.56 6.93 1.48
N PRO A 227 22.88 7.16 1.68
CA PRO A 227 23.90 6.24 1.17
C PRO A 227 23.65 4.79 1.58
N ARG A 228 23.22 4.58 2.83
CA ARG A 228 22.88 3.24 3.36
C ARG A 228 21.74 2.57 2.60
N THR A 229 20.74 3.34 2.18
CA THR A 229 19.64 2.84 1.35
C THR A 229 20.16 2.35 -0.01
N LEU A 230 21.09 3.10 -0.61
CA LEU A 230 21.71 2.73 -1.89
C LEU A 230 22.62 1.50 -1.75
N ASP A 231 23.40 1.42 -0.66
CA ASP A 231 24.23 0.25 -0.35
C ASP A 231 23.37 -1.01 -0.17
N SER A 232 22.29 -0.91 0.61
CA SER A 232 21.31 -2.01 0.79
C SER A 232 20.74 -2.47 -0.56
N ALA A 233 20.35 -1.53 -1.42
CA ALA A 233 19.85 -1.86 -2.75
C ALA A 233 20.93 -2.53 -3.62
N ALA A 234 22.18 -2.07 -3.55
CA ALA A 234 23.29 -2.66 -4.28
C ALA A 234 23.57 -4.10 -3.83
N GLU A 235 23.58 -4.35 -2.53
CA GLU A 235 23.73 -5.69 -1.94
C GLU A 235 22.61 -6.64 -2.37
N LEU A 236 21.36 -6.17 -2.35
CA LEU A 236 20.19 -6.97 -2.78
C LEU A 236 20.23 -7.27 -4.29
N VAL A 237 20.65 -6.31 -5.12
CA VAL A 237 20.86 -6.57 -6.55
C VAL A 237 21.98 -7.58 -6.75
N ALA A 238 23.09 -7.47 -6.01
CA ALA A 238 24.19 -8.44 -6.06
C ALA A 238 23.76 -9.85 -5.59
N ALA A 239 22.80 -9.94 -4.68
CA ALA A 239 22.17 -11.20 -4.25
C ALA A 239 21.12 -11.75 -5.25
N GLY A 240 20.98 -11.14 -6.43
CA GLY A 240 20.08 -11.59 -7.49
C GLY A 240 18.66 -11.00 -7.43
N GLY A 241 18.47 -9.90 -6.70
CA GLY A 241 17.20 -9.17 -6.70
C GLY A 241 16.80 -8.72 -8.11
N ARG A 242 15.60 -9.11 -8.56
CA ARG A 242 15.12 -8.90 -9.94
C ARG A 242 14.63 -7.47 -10.19
N ARG A 243 15.57 -6.52 -10.18
CA ARG A 243 15.29 -5.08 -10.35
C ARG A 243 14.39 -4.77 -11.55
N ASP A 244 14.67 -5.37 -12.70
CA ASP A 244 13.96 -5.04 -13.94
C ASP A 244 12.49 -5.51 -13.89
N GLU A 245 12.23 -6.65 -13.25
CA GLU A 245 10.88 -7.13 -12.95
C GLU A 245 10.15 -6.16 -12.01
N ILE A 246 10.80 -5.77 -10.91
CA ILE A 246 10.25 -4.80 -9.95
C ILE A 246 9.88 -3.49 -10.67
N VAL A 247 10.81 -2.91 -11.42
CA VAL A 247 10.58 -1.65 -12.14
C VAL A 247 9.47 -1.80 -13.18
N HIS A 248 9.39 -2.94 -13.86
CA HIS A 248 8.34 -3.21 -14.83
C HIS A 248 6.95 -3.18 -14.15
N HIS A 249 6.80 -3.91 -13.05
CA HIS A 249 5.53 -4.01 -12.33
C HIS A 249 5.14 -2.78 -11.51
N LEU A 250 6.10 -1.94 -11.12
CA LEU A 250 5.82 -0.72 -10.35
C LEU A 250 5.65 0.53 -11.21
N TYR A 251 6.36 0.64 -12.34
CA TYR A 251 6.40 1.88 -13.13
C TYR A 251 6.07 1.73 -14.61
N LYS A 252 6.13 0.51 -15.18
CA LYS A 252 5.83 0.28 -16.61
C LYS A 252 4.51 -0.48 -16.80
N THR A 253 3.49 -0.10 -16.05
CA THR A 253 2.19 -0.77 -16.02
C THR A 253 1.15 -0.19 -16.98
N ARG A 254 1.44 0.96 -17.59
CA ARG A 254 0.46 1.71 -18.40
C ARG A 254 0.35 1.16 -19.81
N THR A 255 -0.88 1.05 -20.29
CA THR A 255 -1.14 0.69 -21.69
C THR A 255 -0.85 1.88 -22.61
N ILE A 256 -0.60 1.59 -23.89
CA ILE A 256 -0.43 2.63 -24.92
C ILE A 256 -1.67 3.51 -25.02
N SER A 257 -2.87 2.95 -24.82
CA SER A 257 -4.11 3.74 -24.84
C SER A 257 -4.19 4.72 -23.66
N THR A 258 -3.78 4.31 -22.46
CA THR A 258 -3.66 5.22 -21.30
C THR A 258 -2.64 6.33 -21.57
N LEU A 259 -1.47 6.01 -22.12
CA LEU A 259 -0.45 7.01 -22.46
C LEU A 259 -0.94 8.02 -23.51
N LYS A 260 -1.67 7.56 -24.54
CA LYS A 260 -2.30 8.44 -25.53
C LYS A 260 -3.32 9.38 -24.90
N LEU A 261 -4.14 8.88 -23.98
CA LEU A 261 -5.11 9.74 -23.28
C LEU A 261 -4.40 10.75 -22.38
N TRP A 262 -3.37 10.34 -21.65
CA TRP A 262 -2.57 11.23 -20.83
C TRP A 262 -1.92 12.35 -21.64
N GLY A 263 -1.34 12.05 -22.81
CA GLY A 263 -0.81 13.08 -23.71
C GLY A 263 -1.86 14.10 -24.16
N ARG A 264 -3.12 13.67 -24.37
CA ARG A 264 -4.24 14.57 -24.69
C ARG A 264 -4.66 15.44 -23.51
N ALA A 265 -4.64 14.89 -22.30
CA ALA A 265 -4.90 15.64 -21.08
C ALA A 265 -3.83 16.72 -20.89
N LEU A 266 -2.55 16.35 -20.94
CA LEU A 266 -1.42 17.29 -20.78
C LEU A 266 -1.44 18.43 -21.80
N ALA A 267 -1.78 18.13 -23.07
CA ALA A 267 -1.88 19.15 -24.11
C ALA A 267 -2.95 20.23 -23.82
N ARG A 268 -3.88 19.96 -22.90
CA ARG A 268 -4.96 20.88 -22.47
C ARG A 268 -4.92 21.17 -20.97
N LEU A 269 -3.76 20.95 -20.33
CA LEU A 269 -3.59 21.20 -18.91
C LEU A 269 -3.75 22.70 -18.62
N LYS A 270 -4.60 23.01 -17.65
CA LYS A 270 -4.80 24.34 -17.09
C LYS A 270 -4.25 24.35 -15.66
N TYR A 271 -3.80 25.51 -15.21
CA TYR A 271 -3.32 25.73 -13.85
C TYR A 271 -3.86 27.04 -13.28
N ASP A 272 -4.30 27.00 -12.03
CA ASP A 272 -4.73 28.17 -11.27
C ASP A 272 -3.83 28.29 -10.03
N PRO A 273 -2.93 29.31 -9.96
CA PRO A 273 -2.02 29.48 -8.84
C PRO A 273 -2.70 29.89 -7.53
N GLU A 274 -3.90 30.50 -7.56
CA GLU A 274 -4.57 30.97 -6.35
C GLU A 274 -5.13 29.82 -5.50
N ILE A 275 -5.62 28.79 -6.18
CA ILE A 275 -6.11 27.55 -5.57
C ILE A 275 -5.13 26.38 -5.71
N ARG A 276 -3.98 26.63 -6.36
CA ARG A 276 -2.93 25.65 -6.66
C ARG A 276 -3.50 24.37 -7.27
N MET A 277 -4.37 24.53 -8.26
CA MET A 277 -5.05 23.41 -8.93
C MET A 277 -4.57 23.28 -10.35
N ALA A 278 -4.18 22.06 -10.74
CA ALA A 278 -3.96 21.69 -12.14
C ALA A 278 -5.12 20.82 -12.62
N TRP A 279 -5.67 21.08 -13.81
CA TRP A 279 -6.75 20.24 -14.34
C TRP A 279 -6.82 20.20 -15.86
N SER A 280 -7.47 19.18 -16.40
CA SER A 280 -7.70 19.03 -17.84
C SER A 280 -9.15 18.68 -18.14
N LEU A 281 -9.58 19.01 -19.36
CA LEU A 281 -10.89 18.69 -19.90
C LEU A 281 -10.77 17.56 -20.93
N LEU A 282 -11.55 16.49 -20.79
CA LEU A 282 -11.57 15.35 -21.70
C LEU A 282 -12.96 15.18 -22.33
N VAL A 283 -13.05 15.27 -23.65
CA VAL A 283 -14.28 15.01 -24.39
C VAL A 283 -14.32 13.55 -24.84
N ARG A 284 -15.49 13.07 -25.24
CA ARG A 284 -15.70 11.71 -25.74
C ARG A 284 -14.72 11.31 -26.85
N GLN A 285 -14.42 12.25 -27.74
CA GLN A 285 -13.51 12.03 -28.85
C GLN A 285 -12.08 11.69 -28.38
N ASP A 286 -11.66 12.14 -27.19
CA ASP A 286 -10.34 11.83 -26.65
C ASP A 286 -10.20 10.36 -26.32
N PHE A 287 -11.22 9.76 -25.72
CA PHE A 287 -11.29 8.33 -25.41
C PHE A 287 -11.33 7.47 -26.68
N ILE A 288 -12.10 7.89 -27.68
CA ILE A 288 -12.17 7.21 -28.98
C ILE A 288 -10.79 7.23 -29.65
N HIS A 289 -10.13 8.39 -29.71
CA HIS A 289 -8.84 8.52 -30.37
C HIS A 289 -7.67 7.90 -29.61
N SER A 290 -7.74 7.78 -28.29
CA SER A 290 -6.75 7.03 -27.51
C SER A 290 -6.98 5.53 -27.56
N GLY A 291 -8.20 5.08 -27.89
CA GLY A 291 -8.61 3.69 -27.72
C GLY A 291 -8.73 3.30 -26.24
N SER A 292 -9.05 4.27 -25.37
CA SER A 292 -9.20 4.07 -23.93
C SER A 292 -10.65 4.29 -23.49
N ASN A 293 -10.92 4.02 -22.21
CA ASN A 293 -12.23 4.24 -21.58
C ASN A 293 -12.03 4.96 -20.23
N GLN A 294 -13.10 5.13 -19.47
CA GLN A 294 -13.04 5.83 -18.18
C GLN A 294 -12.26 5.05 -17.10
N ASP A 295 -12.07 3.74 -17.26
CA ASP A 295 -11.37 2.90 -16.28
C ASP A 295 -9.89 3.29 -16.12
N CYS A 296 -9.31 3.95 -17.13
CA CYS A 296 -7.92 4.42 -17.09
C CYS A 296 -7.73 5.82 -16.49
N LEU A 297 -8.81 6.54 -16.14
CA LEU A 297 -8.73 7.89 -15.59
C LEU A 297 -7.93 7.98 -14.27
N PRO A 298 -8.00 7.01 -13.35
CA PRO A 298 -7.14 7.02 -12.15
C PRO A 298 -5.64 7.04 -12.51
N ASP A 299 -5.21 6.24 -13.50
CA ASP A 299 -3.81 6.18 -13.92
C ASP A 299 -3.32 7.50 -14.54
N VAL A 300 -4.20 8.20 -15.27
CA VAL A 300 -3.92 9.53 -15.84
C VAL A 300 -3.85 10.58 -14.73
N MET A 301 -4.72 10.48 -13.72
CA MET A 301 -4.69 11.36 -12.56
C MET A 301 -3.39 11.20 -11.75
N ASP A 302 -2.96 9.96 -11.52
CA ASP A 302 -1.72 9.66 -10.82
C ASP A 302 -0.50 10.29 -11.51
N GLU A 303 -0.49 10.31 -12.85
CA GLU A 303 0.57 10.99 -13.60
C GLU A 303 0.50 12.51 -13.49
N LEU A 304 -0.70 13.10 -13.51
CA LEU A 304 -0.84 14.54 -13.31
C LEU A 304 -0.30 14.96 -11.93
N MET A 305 -0.64 14.20 -10.89
CA MET A 305 -0.10 14.44 -9.54
C MET A 305 1.43 14.29 -9.52
N ALA A 306 1.94 13.18 -10.01
CA ALA A 306 3.37 12.86 -9.94
C ALA A 306 4.28 13.85 -10.69
N ASN A 307 3.75 14.57 -11.68
CA ASN A 307 4.51 15.46 -12.56
C ASN A 307 4.17 16.96 -12.40
N ALA A 308 3.27 17.33 -11.48
CA ALA A 308 2.87 18.73 -11.26
C ALA A 308 3.10 19.19 -9.79
N PRO A 309 4.35 19.33 -9.33
CA PRO A 309 4.67 19.64 -7.92
C PRO A 309 4.14 21.00 -7.42
N GLU A 310 3.79 21.91 -8.33
CA GLU A 310 3.20 23.21 -8.00
C GLU A 310 1.70 23.12 -7.66
N ALA A 311 1.04 22.03 -8.08
CA ALA A 311 -0.37 21.76 -7.83
C ALA A 311 -0.57 20.99 -6.53
N GLU A 312 -1.39 21.52 -5.63
CA GLU A 312 -1.85 20.78 -4.44
C GLU A 312 -3.11 19.97 -4.74
N ILE A 313 -3.89 20.40 -5.74
CA ILE A 313 -5.13 19.78 -6.18
C ILE A 313 -4.98 19.43 -7.67
N SER A 314 -5.36 18.21 -8.04
CA SER A 314 -5.38 17.77 -9.45
C SER A 314 -6.79 17.39 -9.88
N GLY A 315 -7.14 17.66 -11.13
CA GLY A 315 -8.49 17.45 -11.65
C GLY A 315 -8.57 16.95 -13.09
N LEU A 316 -9.52 16.08 -13.36
CA LEU A 316 -9.93 15.68 -14.70
C LEU A 316 -11.43 15.86 -14.79
N ILE A 317 -11.89 16.70 -15.71
CA ILE A 317 -13.31 16.88 -15.98
C ILE A 317 -13.57 16.26 -17.34
N TYR A 318 -14.47 15.30 -17.40
CA TYR A 318 -14.59 14.40 -18.55
C TYR A 318 -16.03 14.08 -18.89
N GLU A 319 -16.27 13.83 -20.18
CA GLU A 319 -17.54 13.29 -20.68
C GLU A 319 -17.62 11.79 -20.36
N GLN A 320 -18.72 11.39 -19.71
CA GLN A 320 -19.05 10.02 -19.40
C GLN A 320 -20.20 9.55 -20.31
N ASP A 321 -19.96 8.47 -21.06
CA ASP A 321 -21.00 7.77 -21.80
C ASP A 321 -21.99 7.12 -20.83
N GLY A 322 -23.28 7.12 -21.21
CA GLY A 322 -24.31 6.42 -20.45
C GLY A 322 -24.17 4.90 -20.62
N VAL A 323 -24.26 4.16 -19.51
CA VAL A 323 -24.19 2.69 -19.51
C VAL A 323 -25.40 2.14 -18.77
N GLY A 324 -26.18 1.29 -19.43
CA GLY A 324 -27.42 0.74 -18.88
C GLY A 324 -28.43 1.85 -18.54
N ASN A 325 -28.86 1.93 -17.27
CA ASN A 325 -29.76 2.97 -16.77
C ASN A 325 -29.05 4.24 -16.28
N THR A 326 -27.71 4.30 -16.35
CA THR A 326 -26.96 5.49 -15.95
C THR A 326 -26.95 6.48 -17.13
N PRO A 327 -27.60 7.66 -17.02
CA PRO A 327 -27.54 8.66 -18.06
C PRO A 327 -26.09 9.14 -18.24
N GLY A 328 -25.71 9.38 -19.50
CA GLY A 328 -24.44 10.05 -19.80
C GLY A 328 -24.43 11.47 -19.23
N GLY A 329 -23.25 12.06 -19.12
CA GLY A 329 -23.10 13.39 -18.56
C GLY A 329 -21.65 13.79 -18.40
N ILE A 330 -21.41 14.81 -17.57
CA ILE A 330 -20.06 15.25 -17.24
C ILE A 330 -19.72 14.74 -15.85
N CYS A 331 -18.52 14.21 -15.67
CA CYS A 331 -18.00 13.91 -14.35
C CYS A 331 -16.68 14.62 -14.13
N ALA A 332 -16.36 14.88 -12.87
CA ALA A 332 -15.08 15.42 -12.44
C ALA A 332 -14.46 14.45 -11.44
N LEU A 333 -13.20 14.10 -11.67
CA LEU A 333 -12.35 13.37 -10.74
C LEU A 333 -11.35 14.36 -10.16
N ILE A 334 -11.30 14.49 -8.84
CA ILE A 334 -10.45 15.47 -8.13
C ILE A 334 -9.63 14.74 -7.07
N THR A 335 -8.34 15.01 -7.02
CA THR A 335 -7.40 14.46 -6.03
C THR A 335 -6.57 15.56 -5.37
N SER A 336 -5.95 15.23 -4.23
CA SER A 336 -5.07 16.13 -3.49
C SER A 336 -3.84 15.39 -2.98
N GLU A 337 -2.65 15.98 -3.11
CA GLU A 337 -1.41 15.41 -2.58
C GLU A 337 -1.26 15.59 -1.06
N ARG A 338 -1.81 16.67 -0.51
CA ARG A 338 -1.68 17.01 0.92
C ARG A 338 -2.77 16.34 1.76
N GLN A 339 -2.63 16.36 3.09
CA GLN A 339 -3.64 15.93 4.07
C GLN A 339 -4.99 16.68 3.96
N SER A 340 -5.23 17.45 2.91
CA SER A 340 -6.50 18.10 2.59
C SER A 340 -7.55 17.05 2.26
N ASP A 341 -8.65 17.05 3.00
CA ASP A 341 -9.81 16.23 2.67
C ASP A 341 -10.50 16.78 1.42
N VAL A 342 -10.31 16.12 0.27
CA VAL A 342 -10.86 16.57 -1.01
C VAL A 342 -12.40 16.60 -1.01
N MET A 343 -13.04 15.74 -0.22
CA MET A 343 -14.51 15.73 -0.10
C MET A 343 -15.02 17.04 0.50
N SER A 344 -14.23 17.62 1.42
CA SER A 344 -14.52 18.91 2.05
C SER A 344 -14.29 20.13 1.13
N LEU A 345 -13.60 19.95 0.00
CA LEU A 345 -13.36 21.03 -0.97
C LEU A 345 -14.54 21.27 -1.90
N VAL A 346 -15.36 20.23 -2.12
CA VAL A 346 -16.49 20.26 -3.06
C VAL A 346 -17.82 19.85 -2.40
N PRO A 347 -18.14 20.30 -1.17
CA PRO A 347 -19.24 19.74 -0.39
C PRO A 347 -20.61 20.01 -1.02
N ASP A 348 -20.75 21.15 -1.68
CA ASP A 348 -22.01 21.58 -2.32
C ASP A 348 -22.32 20.78 -3.61
N LEU A 349 -21.38 19.97 -4.09
CA LEU A 349 -21.49 19.23 -5.35
C LEU A 349 -21.83 17.74 -5.16
N LYS A 350 -22.18 17.33 -3.93
CA LYS A 350 -22.52 15.94 -3.58
C LYS A 350 -21.48 14.92 -4.09
N PRO A 351 -20.20 15.07 -3.70
CA PRO A 351 -19.14 14.20 -4.17
C PRO A 351 -19.31 12.77 -3.64
N GLU A 352 -18.88 11.81 -4.44
CA GLU A 352 -18.69 10.41 -4.09
C GLU A 352 -17.18 10.13 -3.92
N GLY A 353 -16.80 9.15 -3.11
CA GLY A 353 -15.40 8.74 -2.95
C GLY A 353 -14.90 8.82 -1.51
N HIS A 354 -13.66 9.24 -1.32
CA HIS A 354 -12.96 9.21 -0.03
C HIS A 354 -12.02 10.42 0.11
N ARG A 355 -11.40 10.57 1.29
CA ARG A 355 -10.57 11.74 1.68
C ARG A 355 -9.52 12.21 0.66
N ARG A 356 -8.99 11.32 -0.17
CA ARG A 356 -7.96 11.62 -1.20
C ARG A 356 -8.47 11.74 -2.63
N MET A 357 -9.73 11.36 -2.89
CA MET A 357 -10.31 11.35 -4.23
C MET A 357 -11.82 11.59 -4.17
N ALA A 358 -12.28 12.64 -4.83
CA ALA A 358 -13.70 12.96 -5.01
C ALA A 358 -14.08 12.77 -6.47
N ARG A 359 -15.19 12.08 -6.71
CA ARG A 359 -15.88 12.00 -7.99
C ARG A 359 -17.18 12.76 -7.90
N ILE A 360 -17.44 13.63 -8.86
CA ILE A 360 -18.67 14.41 -8.97
C ILE A 360 -19.26 14.14 -10.35
N CYS A 361 -20.57 13.95 -10.45
CA CYS A 361 -21.23 13.84 -11.76
C CYS A 361 -22.38 14.83 -11.88
N PHE A 362 -22.40 15.48 -13.03
CA PHE A 362 -23.32 16.54 -13.37
C PHE A 362 -24.24 16.08 -14.51
N PRO A 363 -25.50 15.76 -14.21
CA PRO A 363 -26.47 15.39 -15.23
C PRO A 363 -26.91 16.63 -16.01
N GLY A 364 -26.88 16.55 -17.35
CA GLY A 364 -27.55 17.51 -18.22
C GLY A 364 -26.86 18.87 -18.40
N ILE A 365 -25.61 19.05 -17.96
CA ILE A 365 -24.83 20.27 -18.20
C ILE A 365 -23.62 20.01 -19.11
N GLY A 366 -23.07 21.08 -19.68
CA GLY A 366 -21.88 21.00 -20.53
C GLY A 366 -20.56 20.98 -19.75
N LEU A 367 -19.47 20.57 -20.42
CA LEU A 367 -18.13 20.43 -19.84
C LEU A 367 -17.59 21.74 -19.22
N GLN A 368 -17.85 22.88 -19.86
CA GLN A 368 -17.44 24.21 -19.39
C GLN A 368 -18.23 24.67 -18.16
N GLU A 369 -19.51 24.32 -18.08
CA GLU A 369 -20.35 24.64 -16.93
C GLU A 369 -19.92 23.82 -15.72
N ALA A 370 -19.67 22.52 -15.91
CA ALA A 370 -19.11 21.64 -14.88
C ALA A 370 -17.75 22.16 -14.38
N GLU A 371 -16.87 22.59 -15.29
CA GLU A 371 -15.59 23.24 -14.95
C GLU A 371 -15.81 24.44 -14.03
N GLY A 372 -16.71 25.36 -14.40
CA GLY A 372 -17.04 26.52 -13.58
C GLY A 372 -17.54 26.15 -12.19
N LEU A 373 -18.44 25.16 -12.08
CA LEU A 373 -19.00 24.70 -10.80
C LEU A 373 -17.93 24.09 -9.88
N VAL A 374 -17.06 23.24 -10.42
CA VAL A 374 -15.95 22.62 -9.65
C VAL A 374 -15.02 23.70 -9.11
N LEU A 375 -14.54 24.60 -9.98
CA LEU A 375 -13.61 25.66 -9.59
C LEU A 375 -14.24 26.62 -8.57
N ALA A 376 -15.51 26.99 -8.76
CA ALA A 376 -16.23 27.85 -7.81
C ALA A 376 -16.37 27.20 -6.42
N SER A 377 -16.68 25.90 -6.38
CA SER A 377 -16.81 25.15 -5.12
C SER A 377 -15.47 25.08 -4.37
N ILE A 378 -14.38 24.74 -5.08
CA ILE A 378 -13.04 24.67 -4.50
C ILE A 378 -12.58 26.04 -3.99
N ARG A 379 -12.75 27.11 -4.78
CA ARG A 379 -12.43 28.49 -4.35
C ARG A 379 -13.21 28.90 -3.10
N LYS A 380 -14.50 28.61 -3.05
CA LYS A 380 -15.36 28.92 -1.89
C LYS A 380 -14.88 28.18 -0.64
N SER A 381 -14.54 26.90 -0.76
CA SER A 381 -14.06 26.08 0.35
C SER A 381 -12.69 26.55 0.86
N LEU A 382 -11.76 26.87 -0.03
CA LEU A 382 -10.45 27.41 0.33
C LEU A 382 -10.54 28.83 0.93
N GLY A 383 -11.46 29.67 0.43
CA GLY A 383 -11.75 30.99 1.01
C GLY A 383 -12.33 30.93 2.42
N LYS A 384 -13.22 29.96 2.69
CA LYS A 384 -13.70 29.66 4.05
C LYS A 384 -12.57 29.18 4.95
N TYR A 385 -11.62 28.39 4.44
CA TYR A 385 -10.42 27.97 5.17
C TYR A 385 -9.54 29.15 5.55
N LYS A 386 -9.19 30.03 4.59
CA LYS A 386 -8.42 31.27 4.88
C LYS A 386 -9.09 32.15 5.95
N THR A 387 -10.43 32.19 5.96
CA THR A 387 -11.21 32.95 6.95
C THR A 387 -11.24 32.26 8.32
N ARG A 388 -11.39 30.92 8.38
CA ARG A 388 -11.33 30.14 9.62
C ARG A 388 -9.95 30.20 10.27
N SER A 389 -8.88 30.04 9.50
CA SER A 389 -7.51 30.12 10.02
C SER A 389 -7.21 31.52 10.60
N GLN A 390 -7.68 32.60 9.96
CA GLN A 390 -7.55 33.95 10.52
C GLN A 390 -8.40 34.20 11.76
N ILE A 391 -9.53 33.50 11.92
CA ILE A 391 -10.38 33.57 13.12
C ILE A 391 -9.78 32.75 14.26
N GLU A 392 -9.18 31.60 13.98
CA GLU A 392 -8.46 30.77 14.97
C GLU A 392 -7.17 31.46 15.43
N LEU A 393 -6.37 32.03 14.52
CA LEU A 393 -5.21 32.87 14.88
C LEU A 393 -5.61 34.10 15.72
N LYS A 394 -6.79 34.69 15.49
CA LYS A 394 -7.31 35.81 16.32
C LYS A 394 -7.87 35.35 17.67
N LYS A 395 -8.30 34.09 17.81
CA LYS A 395 -8.71 33.52 19.10
C LYS A 395 -7.50 33.25 19.99
N ASP A 396 -6.42 32.69 19.44
CA ASP A 396 -5.18 32.44 20.18
C ASP A 396 -4.47 33.74 20.62
N LEU A 397 -4.61 34.81 19.82
CA LEU A 397 -4.11 36.15 20.16
C LEU A 397 -4.98 36.91 21.19
N ASN A 398 -6.24 36.52 21.38
CA ASN A 398 -7.16 37.18 22.33
C ASN A 398 -7.29 36.43 23.68
N GLU A 399 -6.87 35.17 23.77
CA GLU A 399 -6.82 34.43 25.05
C GLU A 399 -5.55 34.73 25.88
N THR A 400 -4.62 35.53 25.38
CA THR A 400 -3.37 35.89 26.08
C THR A 400 -3.30 37.34 26.59
N LYS A 401 -4.43 38.05 26.75
CA LYS A 401 -4.40 39.41 27.31
C LYS A 401 -5.45 39.68 28.38
N THR A 402 -5.04 39.59 29.65
CA THR A 402 -5.31 40.65 30.66
C THR A 402 -4.30 40.58 31.82
N PRO A 403 -4.18 41.64 32.64
CA PRO A 403 -3.18 42.70 32.58
C PRO A 403 -2.03 42.48 33.59
N SER A 404 -0.84 43.08 33.45
CA SER A 404 -0.57 44.43 33.98
C SER A 404 0.93 44.75 33.91
N GLN A 405 1.20 46.05 33.99
CA GLN A 405 2.37 46.75 34.54
C GLN A 405 3.32 47.45 33.57
N ASP A 406 3.24 48.78 33.71
CA ASP A 406 4.19 49.81 33.34
C ASP A 406 5.66 49.40 33.49
N ILE A 407 6.50 49.87 32.57
CA ILE A 407 7.67 50.73 32.82
C ILE A 407 8.24 51.18 31.46
N GLY A 408 8.40 52.50 31.29
CA GLY A 408 9.69 53.07 30.85
C GLY A 408 10.02 53.14 29.35
N ILE A 409 9.64 54.26 28.77
CA ILE A 409 10.16 54.97 27.58
C ILE A 409 11.69 54.82 27.34
N LYS A 410 12.11 54.59 26.08
CA LYS A 410 13.04 55.48 25.33
C LYS A 410 13.26 55.09 23.86
N ASP A 411 13.36 56.15 23.05
CA ASP A 411 13.40 56.25 21.59
C ASP A 411 14.65 55.69 20.89
N ALA A 412 14.48 55.22 19.64
CA ALA A 412 15.43 55.47 18.54
C ALA A 412 14.79 55.21 17.15
N LYS A 413 14.97 56.18 16.25
CA LYS A 413 14.51 56.23 14.84
C LYS A 413 15.26 55.24 13.91
N PRO A 414 14.70 54.93 12.73
CA PRO A 414 15.32 54.04 11.73
C PRO A 414 16.22 54.81 10.73
N SER A 415 17.28 54.16 10.24
CA SER A 415 18.10 54.66 9.12
C SER A 415 18.12 53.68 7.95
N SER A 416 17.53 54.13 6.84
CA SER A 416 18.00 54.07 5.45
C SER A 416 18.60 52.79 4.87
N THR A 417 17.89 52.26 3.87
CA THR A 417 18.38 51.62 2.64
C THR A 417 19.51 52.41 1.97
N PRO A 418 20.34 51.74 1.16
CA PRO A 418 20.43 52.19 -0.22
C PRO A 418 20.36 51.06 -1.26
N THR A 419 19.64 51.40 -2.30
CA THR A 419 19.58 50.86 -3.66
C THR A 419 20.96 50.77 -4.31
N ASN A 420 21.19 49.73 -5.12
CA ASN A 420 22.12 49.80 -6.25
C ASN A 420 21.66 48.83 -7.36
N GLU A 421 21.33 49.40 -8.51
CA GLU A 421 21.20 48.72 -9.81
C GLU A 421 22.58 48.22 -10.29
N PRO A 422 22.61 47.22 -11.18
CA PRO A 422 23.65 47.15 -12.19
C PRO A 422 23.10 47.17 -13.63
N LYS A 423 23.91 47.79 -14.48
CA LYS A 423 23.77 48.03 -15.92
C LYS A 423 23.79 46.73 -16.76
N LYS A 424 23.21 46.88 -17.96
CA LYS A 424 23.20 46.01 -19.14
C LYS A 424 24.56 45.92 -19.86
N ASP A 425 24.56 45.02 -20.84
CA ASP A 425 25.49 44.79 -21.98
C ASP A 425 26.34 43.51 -21.73
N ASP A 426 26.41 42.48 -22.57
CA ASP A 426 26.33 42.38 -24.03
C ASP A 426 25.86 40.99 -24.52
N VAL A 427 25.31 40.97 -25.75
CA VAL A 427 25.01 39.81 -26.61
C VAL A 427 26.16 39.63 -27.61
N PRO A 428 26.40 38.41 -28.12
CA PRO A 428 26.51 38.28 -29.58
C PRO A 428 25.76 37.09 -30.19
N ASP A 429 25.34 37.32 -31.42
CA ASP A 429 24.53 36.52 -32.34
C ASP A 429 25.25 35.33 -33.01
N ASP A 430 24.39 34.49 -33.63
CA ASP A 430 24.57 33.67 -34.84
C ASP A 430 25.32 32.32 -34.77
N VAL A 431 24.67 31.22 -35.17
CA VAL A 431 24.48 30.81 -36.58
C VAL A 431 23.52 29.61 -36.65
N ALA A 432 22.54 29.68 -37.55
CA ALA A 432 21.64 28.59 -37.93
C ALA A 432 22.24 27.72 -39.05
N THR A 433 22.03 26.40 -38.97
CA THR A 433 22.13 25.48 -40.12
C THR A 433 20.96 24.52 -40.13
N THR A 434 20.16 24.65 -41.19
CA THR A 434 19.04 23.80 -41.60
C THR A 434 19.57 22.51 -42.24
N THR A 435 18.96 21.37 -41.94
CA THR A 435 19.09 20.16 -42.77
C THR A 435 17.74 19.47 -42.85
N THR A 436 17.19 19.45 -44.06
CA THR A 436 16.01 18.70 -44.48
C THR A 436 16.37 17.24 -44.72
N ILE A 437 15.58 16.29 -44.20
CA ILE A 437 15.64 14.87 -44.58
C ILE A 437 14.22 14.42 -44.95
N ASP A 438 14.11 13.94 -46.19
CA ASP A 438 12.93 13.33 -46.80
C ASP A 438 12.51 12.04 -46.10
N THR A 439 11.19 11.84 -46.05
CA THR A 439 10.49 10.68 -45.47
C THR A 439 9.98 9.75 -46.56
N GLU A 440 10.37 8.47 -46.53
CA GLU A 440 9.52 7.33 -46.93
C GLU A 440 9.79 6.13 -45.99
N PRO A 441 8.76 5.45 -45.46
CA PRO A 441 8.93 4.28 -44.59
C PRO A 441 8.90 2.94 -45.37
N PRO A 442 9.67 1.91 -44.94
CA PRO A 442 9.64 0.59 -45.56
C PRO A 442 8.41 -0.24 -45.17
N ASP A 443 7.95 -1.04 -46.13
CA ASP A 443 6.69 -1.80 -46.16
C ASP A 443 6.76 -3.09 -45.31
N LEU A 444 6.40 -2.96 -44.02
CA LEU A 444 6.37 -4.00 -42.97
C LEU A 444 5.57 -5.28 -43.32
N LEU A 445 4.69 -5.22 -44.32
CA LEU A 445 3.85 -6.34 -44.72
C LEU A 445 4.61 -7.46 -45.47
N LYS A 446 5.72 -7.12 -46.14
CA LYS A 446 6.55 -8.13 -46.83
C LYS A 446 7.43 -8.94 -45.87
N GLU A 447 7.93 -8.33 -44.79
CA GLU A 447 8.74 -9.04 -43.78
C GLU A 447 7.91 -9.98 -42.90
N LEU A 448 6.66 -9.60 -42.58
CA LEU A 448 5.75 -10.45 -41.80
C LEU A 448 5.29 -11.71 -42.56
N THR A 449 5.18 -11.62 -43.88
CA THR A 449 4.76 -12.76 -44.73
C THR A 449 5.88 -13.81 -44.86
N ALA A 450 7.15 -13.39 -44.81
CA ALA A 450 8.31 -14.29 -44.83
C ALA A 450 8.54 -15.02 -43.49
N ALA A 451 8.19 -14.39 -42.37
CA ALA A 451 8.36 -14.99 -41.03
C ALA A 451 7.34 -16.10 -40.71
N LEU A 452 6.16 -16.08 -41.35
CA LEU A 452 5.09 -17.04 -41.08
C LEU A 452 5.20 -18.37 -41.86
N GLN A 453 6.08 -18.47 -42.85
CA GLN A 453 6.27 -19.69 -43.64
C GLN A 453 7.33 -20.66 -43.07
N THR A 454 8.02 -20.32 -41.98
CA THR A 454 9.18 -21.11 -41.46
C THR A 454 8.94 -21.87 -40.16
N LYS A 455 7.71 -21.90 -39.61
CA LYS A 455 7.41 -22.73 -38.43
C LYS A 455 6.25 -23.71 -38.68
N ASN A 456 6.64 -24.93 -39.04
CA ASN A 456 5.79 -26.12 -39.06
C ASN A 456 5.19 -26.41 -37.67
N LEU A 457 3.98 -25.93 -37.40
CA LEU A 457 3.19 -26.32 -36.24
C LEU A 457 1.78 -26.72 -36.69
N LYS A 458 1.43 -27.99 -36.49
CA LYS A 458 0.10 -28.56 -36.73
C LYS A 458 -0.88 -28.13 -35.62
N PRO A 459 -2.17 -27.89 -35.95
CA PRO A 459 -3.19 -27.57 -34.95
C PRO A 459 -3.67 -28.85 -34.23
N ILE A 460 -3.81 -28.77 -32.89
CA ILE A 460 -4.45 -29.81 -32.07
C ILE A 460 -5.94 -29.47 -31.94
N SER A 461 -6.78 -30.44 -32.29
CA SER A 461 -8.24 -30.39 -32.23
C SER A 461 -8.78 -30.54 -30.81
N SER A 462 -9.85 -29.80 -30.53
CA SER A 462 -10.76 -29.93 -29.40
C SER A 462 -11.35 -31.34 -29.25
N GLY A 463 -11.21 -31.96 -28.07
CA GLY A 463 -11.96 -33.17 -27.71
C GLY A 463 -11.55 -33.76 -26.36
N GLN A 464 -12.57 -34.03 -25.53
CA GLN A 464 -12.59 -34.89 -24.32
C GLN A 464 -12.23 -34.24 -22.96
N LEU A 465 -13.27 -33.74 -22.29
CA LEU A 465 -13.35 -33.67 -20.83
C LEU A 465 -14.20 -34.86 -20.34
N HIS A 466 -13.59 -35.77 -19.58
CA HIS A 466 -14.29 -36.77 -18.77
C HIS A 466 -13.56 -37.02 -17.45
N ASN A 467 -14.39 -37.16 -16.40
CA ASN A 467 -14.16 -37.79 -15.09
C ASN A 467 -13.68 -36.92 -13.92
N GLU A 468 -14.67 -36.26 -13.28
CA GLU A 468 -14.71 -36.07 -11.83
C GLU A 468 -15.03 -37.40 -11.10
N PRO A 469 -14.43 -37.69 -9.93
CA PRO A 469 -14.85 -38.80 -9.10
C PRO A 469 -15.94 -38.39 -8.08
N ARG A 470 -17.10 -39.04 -8.20
CA ARG A 470 -18.18 -39.07 -7.19
C ARG A 470 -17.73 -39.80 -5.93
N ILE A 471 -17.81 -39.14 -4.76
CA ILE A 471 -17.73 -39.80 -3.45
C ILE A 471 -19.15 -40.20 -3.02
N LYS A 472 -19.30 -41.49 -2.73
CA LYS A 472 -20.53 -42.15 -2.27
C LYS A 472 -20.83 -41.78 -0.82
N THR A 473 -22.06 -41.38 -0.55
CA THR A 473 -22.69 -41.46 0.77
C THR A 473 -23.16 -42.89 0.99
N ASN A 474 -22.70 -43.53 2.06
CA ASN A 474 -23.30 -44.76 2.56
C ASN A 474 -23.93 -44.47 3.92
N SER A 475 -25.24 -44.66 3.96
CA SER A 475 -26.05 -44.93 5.13
C SER A 475 -25.64 -46.27 5.78
N ASN A 476 -25.36 -46.25 7.08
CA ASN A 476 -25.92 -47.14 8.09
C ASN A 476 -25.49 -46.69 9.48
#